data_AF-A0A927GC98-F1
#
_entry.id   AF-A0A927GC98-F1
#
_cell.length_a   1.000
_cell.length_b   1.000
_cell.length_c   1.000
_cell.angle_alpha   90.00
_cell.angle_beta   90.00
_cell.angle_gamma   90.00
#
_symmetry.space_group_name_H-M   'P 1'
#
loop_
_entity.id
_entity.type
_entity.pdbx_description
1 polymer ?
#
loop_
_entity_poly.entity_id
_entity_poly.type
_entity_poly.pdbx_seq_one_letter_code
_entity_poly.pdbx_strand_id
1 'polypeptide(L)'
;MKTFLITTLLVAVSFGVFAQQDISYHGKKITETGAIPATQLATKMGDKTAMPAKVEGTVESVCKVKGCWMKVKTGDGQTMRVTFKDYGFFVPKDIVGKTVVVEGTAETSTTPVADLRHYAQDAGKSKEEIEKITEPEKALTFVADGAIVKR
;
A
#
# COMPACT_ATOMS: atom_id res chain seq x y z
N MET A 1 3.52 -28.62 -69.12
CA MET A 1 4.37 -28.80 -67.93
C MET A 1 5.34 -27.63 -67.84
N LYS A 2 5.03 -26.59 -67.07
CA LYS A 2 5.97 -25.54 -66.65
C LYS A 2 5.44 -24.99 -65.33
N THR A 3 6.08 -25.42 -64.26
CA THR A 3 5.77 -25.16 -62.86
C THR A 3 6.00 -23.68 -62.53
N PHE A 4 4.97 -23.01 -61.99
CA PHE A 4 5.08 -21.69 -61.39
C PHE A 4 5.66 -21.86 -59.97
N LEU A 5 6.88 -21.36 -59.74
CA LEU A 5 7.41 -21.14 -58.39
C LEU A 5 6.81 -19.83 -57.86
N ILE A 6 5.95 -19.93 -56.85
CA ILE A 6 5.46 -18.79 -56.07
C ILE A 6 6.35 -18.68 -54.84
N THR A 7 7.23 -17.68 -54.84
CA THR A 7 8.09 -17.33 -53.70
C THR A 7 7.26 -16.51 -52.70
N THR A 8 6.76 -17.15 -51.66
CA THR A 8 6.04 -16.50 -50.55
C THR A 8 7.06 -15.84 -49.62
N LEU A 9 7.17 -14.50 -49.67
CA LEU A 9 7.96 -13.71 -48.73
C LEU A 9 7.20 -13.61 -47.41
N LEU A 10 7.68 -14.33 -46.39
CA LEU A 10 7.11 -14.36 -45.05
C LEU A 10 7.62 -13.12 -44.27
N VAL A 11 6.83 -12.04 -44.25
CA VAL A 11 7.11 -10.85 -43.43
C VAL A 11 6.74 -11.18 -41.98
N ALA A 12 7.75 -11.47 -41.15
CA ALA A 12 7.57 -11.59 -39.71
C ALA A 12 7.37 -10.18 -39.11
N VAL A 13 6.11 -9.78 -38.90
CA VAL A 13 5.77 -8.60 -38.10
C VAL A 13 5.90 -8.97 -36.63
N SER A 14 7.01 -8.57 -36.02
CA SER A 14 7.24 -8.67 -34.59
C SER A 14 6.29 -7.72 -33.86
N PHE A 15 5.10 -8.20 -33.47
CA PHE A 15 4.24 -7.49 -32.53
C PHE A 15 4.92 -7.48 -31.15
N GLY A 16 5.63 -6.40 -30.85
CA GLY A 16 6.03 -6.09 -29.48
C GLY A 16 4.78 -5.93 -28.64
N VAL A 17 4.49 -6.93 -27.80
CA VAL A 17 3.44 -6.84 -26.77
C VAL A 17 3.91 -5.82 -25.74
N PHE A 18 3.52 -4.57 -25.91
CA PHE A 18 3.59 -3.58 -24.83
C PHE A 18 2.53 -3.97 -23.80
N ALA A 19 2.97 -4.51 -22.65
CA ALA A 19 2.09 -4.77 -21.53
C ALA A 19 1.50 -3.43 -21.06
N GLN A 20 0.21 -3.23 -21.32
CA GLN A 20 -0.52 -2.05 -20.85
C GLN A 20 -0.74 -2.19 -19.35
N GLN A 21 -0.06 -1.37 -18.55
CA GLN A 21 -0.30 -1.31 -17.11
C GLN A 21 -1.71 -0.77 -16.87
N ASP A 22 -2.58 -1.57 -16.26
CA ASP A 22 -3.95 -1.15 -15.95
C ASP A 22 -3.90 -0.27 -14.70
N ILE A 23 -4.23 1.02 -14.83
CA ILE A 23 -4.17 1.98 -13.73
C ILE A 23 -5.59 2.40 -13.36
N SER A 24 -5.94 2.31 -12.07
CA SER A 24 -7.22 2.80 -11.55
C SER A 24 -7.04 3.90 -10.51
N TYR A 25 -7.98 4.86 -10.50
CA TYR A 25 -7.98 6.03 -9.62
C TYR A 25 -9.19 5.98 -8.69
N HIS A 26 -9.00 6.35 -7.43
CA HIS A 26 -10.05 6.31 -6.39
C HIS A 26 -9.96 7.55 -5.51
N GLY A 27 -11.12 8.10 -5.12
CA GLY A 27 -11.19 9.32 -4.32
C GLY A 27 -10.82 10.59 -5.11
N LYS A 28 -10.12 11.53 -4.47
CA LYS A 28 -9.59 12.73 -5.11
C LYS A 28 -8.66 12.33 -6.26
N LYS A 29 -8.77 13.03 -7.40
CA LYS A 29 -7.83 12.85 -8.52
C LYS A 29 -6.43 13.34 -8.11
N ILE A 30 -5.45 12.44 -8.17
CA ILE A 30 -4.05 12.69 -7.79
C ILE A 30 -3.10 12.28 -8.92
N THR A 31 -1.84 12.69 -8.80
CA THR A 31 -0.74 12.30 -9.71
C THR A 31 0.35 11.58 -8.95
N GLU A 32 1.20 10.82 -9.65
CA GLU A 32 2.36 10.15 -9.05
C GLU A 32 3.50 11.12 -8.69
N THR A 33 3.51 12.31 -9.29
CA THR A 33 4.55 13.32 -9.09
C THR A 33 4.68 13.69 -7.61
N GLY A 34 5.90 13.62 -7.09
CA GLY A 34 6.23 13.95 -5.70
C GLY A 34 5.92 12.84 -4.70
N ALA A 35 5.53 11.64 -5.14
CA ALA A 35 5.40 10.50 -4.25
C ALA A 35 6.77 10.05 -3.73
N ILE A 36 6.91 9.91 -2.42
CA ILE A 36 8.07 9.28 -1.80
C ILE A 36 7.82 7.78 -1.60
N PRO A 37 8.85 6.93 -1.55
CA PRO A 37 8.66 5.55 -1.14
C PRO A 37 8.08 5.49 0.28
N ALA A 38 7.13 4.60 0.52
CA ALA A 38 6.53 4.38 1.84
C ALA A 38 7.58 4.01 2.91
N THR A 39 8.71 3.44 2.48
CA THR A 39 9.88 3.17 3.33
C THR A 39 10.58 4.40 3.88
N GLN A 40 10.41 5.56 3.25
CA GLN A 40 11.00 6.82 3.70
C GLN A 40 10.05 7.63 4.58
N LEU A 41 8.77 7.26 4.68
CA LEU A 41 7.75 8.07 5.33
C LEU A 41 8.07 8.30 6.82
N ALA A 42 8.39 7.24 7.57
CA ALA A 42 8.72 7.35 8.99
C ALA A 42 9.91 8.30 9.23
N THR A 43 10.96 8.21 8.41
CA THR A 43 12.12 9.12 8.49
C THR A 43 11.74 10.57 8.17
N LYS A 44 10.85 10.79 7.19
CA LYS A 44 10.37 12.13 6.82
C LYS A 44 9.45 12.75 7.87
N MET A 45 8.69 11.92 8.59
CA MET A 45 7.86 12.37 9.70
C MET A 45 8.71 12.84 10.88
N GLY A 46 9.79 12.12 11.21
CA GLY A 46 10.58 12.40 12.42
C GLY A 46 9.67 12.33 13.66
N ASP A 47 9.66 13.39 14.46
CA ASP A 47 8.84 13.50 15.67
C ASP A 47 7.44 14.10 15.44
N LYS A 48 7.06 14.37 14.19
CA LYS A 48 5.73 14.92 13.88
C LYS A 48 4.67 13.86 14.11
N THR A 49 3.58 14.26 14.77
CA THR A 49 2.42 13.39 14.96
C THR A 49 1.59 13.23 13.70
N ALA A 50 1.58 14.24 12.82
CA ALA A 50 0.91 14.20 11.53
C ALA A 50 1.64 15.04 10.48
N MET A 51 1.57 14.63 9.21
CA MET A 51 1.99 15.47 8.09
C MET A 51 1.28 15.11 6.79
N PRO A 52 1.02 16.09 5.90
CA PRO A 52 0.62 15.78 4.53
C PRO A 52 1.74 15.03 3.82
N ALA A 53 1.37 13.99 3.08
CA ALA A 53 2.30 13.15 2.35
C ALA A 53 1.67 12.58 1.09
N LYS A 54 2.53 12.22 0.15
CA LYS A 54 2.20 11.37 -0.98
C LYS A 54 3.19 10.22 -0.99
N VAL A 55 2.70 9.00 -0.93
CA VAL A 55 3.57 7.82 -0.81
C VAL A 55 3.25 6.75 -1.85
N GLU A 56 4.30 6.11 -2.36
CA GLU A 56 4.20 4.91 -3.19
C GLU A 56 4.65 3.69 -2.39
N GLY A 57 3.92 2.59 -2.47
CA GLY A 57 4.33 1.34 -1.84
C GLY A 57 3.55 0.12 -2.32
N THR A 58 3.97 -1.06 -1.86
CA THR A 58 3.32 -2.33 -2.18
C THR A 58 2.26 -2.67 -1.15
N VAL A 59 1.08 -3.08 -1.60
CA VAL A 59 0.00 -3.53 -0.72
C VAL A 59 0.32 -4.91 -0.16
N GLU A 60 0.36 -5.03 1.15
CA GLU A 60 0.48 -6.31 1.84
C GLU A 60 -0.89 -6.97 2.04
N SER A 61 -1.88 -6.20 2.47
CA SER A 61 -3.23 -6.72 2.72
C SER A 61 -4.28 -5.65 2.47
N VAL A 62 -5.50 -6.09 2.21
CA VAL A 62 -6.65 -5.22 1.93
C VAL A 62 -7.89 -5.82 2.57
N CYS A 63 -8.80 -4.96 3.01
CA CYS A 63 -10.10 -5.37 3.51
C CYS A 63 -10.85 -6.21 2.45
N LYS A 64 -10.99 -7.52 2.66
CA LYS A 64 -11.66 -8.42 1.73
C LYS A 64 -13.18 -8.31 1.72
N VAL A 65 -13.76 -7.58 2.67
CA VAL A 65 -15.20 -7.33 2.69
C VAL A 65 -15.54 -6.24 1.67
N LYS A 66 -15.00 -5.03 1.87
CA LYS A 66 -15.39 -3.83 1.10
C LYS A 66 -14.24 -3.07 0.43
N GLY A 67 -12.98 -3.43 0.71
CA GLY A 67 -11.84 -2.62 0.24
C GLY A 67 -11.72 -1.27 0.95
N CYS A 68 -12.23 -1.15 2.18
CA CYS A 68 -12.27 0.12 2.93
C CYS A 68 -10.99 0.47 3.71
N TRP A 69 -9.99 -0.39 3.67
CA TRP A 69 -8.65 -0.13 4.18
C TRP A 69 -7.65 -1.07 3.50
N MET A 70 -6.38 -0.70 3.51
CA MET A 70 -5.27 -1.56 3.10
C MET A 70 -4.06 -1.38 4.04
N LYS A 71 -3.13 -2.34 4.03
CA LYS A 71 -1.80 -2.20 4.64
C LYS A 71 -0.76 -2.09 3.53
N VAL A 72 0.10 -1.08 3.62
CA VAL A 72 1.19 -0.83 2.67
C VAL A 72 2.52 -1.09 3.36
N LYS A 73 3.46 -1.75 2.69
CA LYS A 73 4.79 -2.05 3.25
C LYS A 73 5.62 -0.78 3.44
N THR A 74 6.24 -0.64 4.61
CA THR A 74 7.07 0.53 4.98
C THR A 74 8.52 0.17 5.32
N GLY A 75 8.94 -1.08 5.10
CA GLY A 75 10.31 -1.53 5.36
C GLY A 75 10.42 -2.40 6.61
N ASP A 76 11.49 -3.22 6.70
CA ASP A 76 11.80 -4.09 7.85
C ASP A 76 10.63 -4.98 8.32
N GLY A 77 9.82 -5.44 7.37
CA GLY A 77 8.62 -6.25 7.65
C GLY A 77 7.45 -5.47 8.27
N GLN A 78 7.57 -4.15 8.42
CA GLN A 78 6.54 -3.28 8.95
C GLN A 78 5.55 -2.84 7.86
N THR A 79 4.36 -2.47 8.31
CA THR A 79 3.32 -1.91 7.45
C THR A 79 2.66 -0.69 8.04
N MET A 80 2.18 0.17 7.16
CA MET A 80 1.32 1.30 7.47
C MET A 80 -0.12 0.96 7.08
N ARG A 81 -1.06 1.19 8.00
CA ARG A 81 -2.48 1.04 7.71
C ARG A 81 -2.99 2.30 7.01
N VAL A 82 -3.55 2.11 5.81
CA VAL A 82 -4.19 3.16 5.02
C VAL A 82 -5.71 3.02 5.12
N THR A 83 -6.38 4.08 5.53
CA THR A 83 -7.83 4.26 5.47
C THR A 83 -8.17 5.37 4.48
N PHE A 84 -9.43 5.46 4.10
CA PHE A 84 -9.89 6.44 3.11
C PHE A 84 -10.75 7.49 3.83
N LYS A 85 -10.44 8.75 3.56
CA LYS A 85 -11.06 9.90 4.24
C LYS A 85 -12.58 9.82 4.18
N ASP A 86 -13.22 10.07 5.32
CA ASP A 86 -14.67 10.06 5.50
C ASP A 86 -15.36 8.77 5.04
N TYR A 87 -14.61 7.66 4.92
CA TYR A 87 -15.09 6.43 4.31
C TYR A 87 -15.62 6.64 2.88
N GLY A 88 -15.13 7.67 2.19
CA GLY A 88 -15.73 8.20 0.96
C GLY A 88 -15.44 7.41 -0.31
N PHE A 89 -14.47 6.49 -0.28
CA PHE A 89 -14.14 5.62 -1.41
C PHE A 89 -13.46 4.33 -0.96
N PHE A 90 -13.42 3.34 -1.86
CA PHE A 90 -12.83 2.03 -1.63
C PHE A 90 -11.92 1.63 -2.78
N VAL A 91 -10.98 0.74 -2.51
CA VAL A 91 -10.07 0.19 -3.53
C VAL A 91 -10.45 -1.25 -3.90
N PRO A 92 -10.02 -1.78 -5.05
CA PRO A 92 -10.28 -3.17 -5.43
C PRO A 92 -9.70 -4.16 -4.41
N LYS A 93 -10.33 -5.32 -4.27
CA LYS A 93 -9.99 -6.31 -3.22
C LYS A 93 -8.83 -7.24 -3.61
N ASP A 94 -8.48 -7.22 -4.88
CA ASP A 94 -7.49 -8.06 -5.57
C ASP A 94 -6.15 -7.33 -5.77
N ILE A 95 -5.88 -6.31 -4.95
CA ILE A 95 -4.69 -5.46 -5.07
C ILE A 95 -3.50 -5.92 -4.23
N VAL A 96 -3.58 -7.07 -3.56
CA VAL A 96 -2.46 -7.59 -2.76
C VAL A 96 -1.25 -7.83 -3.67
N GLY A 97 -0.08 -7.33 -3.26
CA GLY A 97 1.16 -7.37 -4.04
C GLY A 97 1.25 -6.30 -5.13
N LYS A 98 0.21 -5.50 -5.36
CA LYS A 98 0.22 -4.40 -6.33
C LYS A 98 0.84 -3.14 -5.74
N THR A 99 1.34 -2.29 -6.62
CA THR A 99 1.85 -0.97 -6.26
C THR A 99 0.69 0.02 -6.19
N VAL A 100 0.70 0.83 -5.14
CA VAL A 100 -0.26 1.92 -4.93
C VAL A 100 0.46 3.23 -4.66
N VAL A 101 -0.14 4.33 -5.12
CA VAL A 101 0.23 5.69 -4.73
C VAL A 101 -0.94 6.29 -3.97
N VAL A 102 -0.71 6.83 -2.78
CA VAL A 102 -1.74 7.50 -1.97
C VAL A 102 -1.30 8.91 -1.61
N GLU A 103 -2.23 9.86 -1.66
CA GLU A 103 -2.05 11.24 -1.21
C GLU A 103 -3.01 11.51 -0.07
N GLY A 104 -2.54 12.13 1.01
CA GLY A 104 -3.34 12.43 2.18
C GLY A 104 -2.48 12.77 3.39
N THR A 105 -2.92 12.37 4.57
CA THR A 105 -2.25 12.67 5.85
C THR A 105 -1.65 11.40 6.44
N ALA A 106 -0.35 11.41 6.68
CA ALA A 106 0.33 10.41 7.50
C ALA A 106 0.24 10.80 8.97
N GLU A 107 0.01 9.83 9.85
CA GLU A 107 -0.16 10.00 11.28
C GLU A 107 0.63 8.94 12.04
N THR A 108 1.21 9.31 13.18
CA THR A 108 1.81 8.35 14.11
C THR A 108 0.93 8.22 15.34
N SER A 109 0.55 6.99 15.68
CA SER A 109 -0.05 6.66 16.96
C SER A 109 1.00 5.99 17.85
N THR A 110 0.98 6.29 19.14
CA THR A 110 1.82 5.62 20.15
C THR A 110 0.92 4.98 21.18
N THR A 111 1.02 3.66 21.34
CA THR A 111 0.35 2.92 22.40
C THR A 111 1.34 2.70 23.55
N PRO A 112 1.07 3.26 24.74
CA PRO A 112 1.92 3.07 25.91
C PRO A 112 2.06 1.61 26.33
N VAL A 113 3.17 1.26 26.97
CA VAL A 113 3.43 -0.08 27.53
C VAL A 113 2.31 -0.56 28.44
N ALA A 114 1.74 0.34 29.26
CA ALA A 114 0.65 0.00 30.17
C ALA A 114 -0.59 -0.54 29.42
N ASP A 115 -0.98 0.14 28.34
CA ASP A 115 -2.13 -0.25 27.52
C ASP A 115 -1.85 -1.55 26.75
N LEU A 116 -0.64 -1.69 26.20
CA LEU A 116 -0.23 -2.93 25.51
C LEU A 116 -0.26 -4.15 26.45
N ARG A 117 0.19 -3.98 27.70
CA ARG A 117 0.13 -5.02 28.72
C ARG A 117 -1.31 -5.36 29.09
N HIS A 118 -2.19 -4.35 29.19
CA HIS A 118 -3.61 -4.57 29.44
C HIS A 118 -4.26 -5.35 28.28
N TYR A 119 -4.00 -4.96 27.03
CA TYR A 119 -4.50 -5.68 25.85
C TYR A 119 -3.99 -7.13 25.78
N ALA A 120 -2.73 -7.36 26.13
CA ALA A 120 -2.16 -8.71 26.19
C ALA A 120 -2.82 -9.56 27.28
N GLN A 121 -3.12 -8.98 28.44
CA GLN A 121 -3.87 -9.64 29.52
C GLN A 121 -5.28 -10.02 29.06
N ASP A 122 -6.01 -9.09 28.44
CA ASP A 122 -7.35 -9.35 27.90
C ASP A 122 -7.34 -10.43 26.80
N ALA A 123 -6.26 -10.48 26.02
CA ALA A 123 -6.02 -11.53 25.03
C ALA A 123 -5.59 -12.88 25.62
N GLY A 124 -5.48 -13.00 26.94
CA GLY A 124 -5.14 -14.24 27.64
C GLY A 124 -3.67 -14.65 27.53
N LYS A 125 -2.76 -13.70 27.30
CA LYS A 125 -1.32 -13.96 27.24
C LYS A 125 -0.75 -14.33 28.61
N SER A 126 0.33 -15.12 28.61
CA SER A 126 1.06 -15.50 29.83
C SER A 126 1.72 -14.29 30.49
N LYS A 127 2.00 -14.37 31.79
CA LYS A 127 2.72 -13.29 32.50
C LYS A 127 4.09 -13.03 31.88
N GLU A 128 4.79 -14.10 31.48
CA GLU A 128 6.09 -14.02 30.83
C GLU A 128 6.04 -13.31 29.47
N GLU A 129 4.93 -13.43 28.72
CA GLU A 129 4.73 -12.68 27.47
C GLU A 129 4.42 -11.21 27.73
N ILE A 130 3.63 -10.90 28.76
CA ILE A 130 3.26 -9.52 29.12
C ILE A 130 4.47 -8.74 29.63
N GLU A 131 5.35 -9.37 30.42
CA GLU A 131 6.56 -8.75 30.95
C GLU A 131 7.58 -8.39 29.86
N LYS A 132 7.58 -9.11 28.72
CA LYS A 132 8.42 -8.80 27.55
C LYS A 132 7.99 -7.52 26.83
N ILE A 133 6.79 -6.99 27.09
CA ILE A 133 6.34 -5.71 26.55
C ILE A 133 7.00 -4.61 27.39
N THR A 134 8.14 -4.10 26.93
CA THR A 134 8.94 -3.08 27.64
C THR A 134 9.00 -1.74 26.92
N GLU A 135 8.57 -1.69 25.66
CA GLU A 135 8.62 -0.49 24.81
C GLU A 135 7.23 -0.15 24.28
N PRO A 136 6.92 1.15 24.11
CA PRO A 136 5.67 1.55 23.49
C PRO A 136 5.64 1.14 22.02
N GLU A 137 4.45 0.80 21.53
CA GLU A 137 4.24 0.48 20.12
C GLU A 137 3.95 1.76 19.35
N LYS A 138 4.78 2.06 18.35
CA LYS A 138 4.52 3.15 17.41
C LYS A 138 3.91 2.57 16.14
N ALA A 139 2.72 3.02 15.80
CA ALA A 139 2.04 2.64 14.57
C ALA A 139 1.97 3.82 13.60
N LEU A 140 2.33 3.55 12.33
CA LEU A 140 2.16 4.49 11.24
C LEU A 140 0.80 4.25 10.57
N THR A 141 -0.02 5.28 10.48
CA THR A 141 -1.31 5.28 9.81
C THR A 141 -1.37 6.35 8.73
N PHE A 142 -2.28 6.18 7.78
CA PHE A 142 -2.45 7.12 6.68
C PHE A 142 -3.92 7.26 6.33
N VAL A 143 -4.41 8.48 6.30
CA VAL A 143 -5.76 8.82 5.83
C VAL A 143 -5.63 9.38 4.43
N ALA A 144 -6.02 8.58 3.42
CA ALA A 144 -5.90 8.94 2.03
C ALA A 144 -7.09 9.77 1.54
N ASP A 145 -6.80 10.91 0.91
CA ASP A 145 -7.75 11.70 0.12
C ASP A 145 -7.96 11.09 -1.27
N GLY A 146 -6.92 10.45 -1.82
CA GLY A 146 -6.95 9.79 -3.13
C GLY A 146 -5.93 8.66 -3.25
N ALA A 147 -6.21 7.71 -4.15
CA ALA A 147 -5.35 6.55 -4.40
C ALA A 147 -5.27 6.20 -5.89
N ILE A 148 -4.08 5.82 -6.34
CA ILE A 148 -3.79 5.20 -7.64
C ILE A 148 -3.41 3.75 -7.36
N VAL A 149 -4.00 2.81 -8.11
CA VAL A 149 -3.64 1.39 -8.05
C VAL A 149 -3.10 0.97 -9.42
N LYS A 150 -1.87 0.45 -9.44
CA LYS A 150 -1.20 -0.11 -10.62
C LYS A 150 -1.45 -1.62 -10.67
N ARG A 151 -2.29 -2.08 -11.60
CA ARG A 151 -2.72 -3.48 -11.77
C ARG A 151 -1.84 -4.24 -12.77
#